data_AF-A0A963Y1H5-F1
#
_entry.id   AF-A0A963Y1H5-F1
#
_cell.length_a   1.000
_cell.length_b   1.000
_cell.length_c   1.000
_cell.angle_alpha   90.00
_cell.angle_beta   90.00
_cell.angle_gamma   90.00
#
_symmetry.space_group_name_H-M   'P 1'
#
loop_
_entity.id
_entity.type
_entity.pdbx_description
1 polymer ?
#
loop_
_entity_poly.entity_id
_entity_poly.type
_entity_poly.pdbx_seq_one_letter_code
_entity_poly.pdbx_strand_id
1 'polypeptide(L)' 'QFFINFKDNHFLNGQYTVYGRVIAGMEHVDRIARGEPPASPDRMISVKVAADV' A
#
# COMPACT_ATOMS: atom_id res chain seq x y z
N GLN A 1 7.48 -8.12 -3.15
CA GLN A 1 7.16 -6.68 -3.06
C GLN A 1 5.68 -6.49 -3.36
N PHE A 2 5.03 -5.47 -2.81
CA PHE A 2 3.66 -5.12 -3.13
C PHE A 2 3.51 -3.60 -3.25
N PHE A 3 2.38 -3.15 -3.77
CA PHE A 3 1.99 -1.74 -3.79
C PHE A 3 0.51 -1.60 -3.45
N ILE A 4 0.11 -0.41 -3.03
CA ILE A 4 -1.28 -0.03 -2.79
C ILE A 4 -1.63 1.03 -3.84
N ASN A 5 -2.72 0.83 -4.56
CA ASN A 5 -3.22 1.83 -5.49
C ASN A 5 -3.82 3.02 -4.73
N PHE A 6 -3.39 4.24 -5.02
CA PHE A 6 -4.01 5.46 -4.48
C PHE A 6 -5.37 5.78 -5.11
N LYS A 7 -5.66 5.18 -6.27
CA LYS A 7 -6.89 5.35 -7.04
C LYS A 7 -7.10 4.14 -7.94
N ASP A 8 -8.28 4.04 -8.55
CA ASP A 8 -8.59 2.95 -9.48
C ASP A 8 -7.63 2.93 -10.68
N ASN A 9 -6.95 1.79 -10.87
CA ASN A 9 -5.92 1.59 -11.90
C ASN A 9 -6.21 0.33 -12.72
N HIS A 10 -7.33 0.33 -13.43
CA HIS A 10 -7.82 -0.81 -14.24
C HIS A 10 -6.83 -1.28 -15.31
N PHE A 11 -5.92 -0.41 -15.77
CA PHE A 11 -4.88 -0.76 -16.74
C PHE A 11 -3.90 -1.82 -16.21
N LEU A 12 -3.81 -2.03 -14.89
CA LEU A 12 -2.98 -3.05 -14.26
C LEU A 12 -3.63 -4.44 -14.23
N ASN A 13 -4.91 -4.56 -14.62
CA ASN A 13 -5.64 -5.82 -14.59
C ASN A 13 -4.98 -6.85 -15.53
N GLY A 14 -4.81 -8.09 -15.05
CA GLY A 14 -4.13 -9.15 -15.78
C GLY A 14 -2.60 -9.05 -15.80
N GLN A 15 -2.02 -7.94 -15.32
CA GLN A 15 -0.57 -7.74 -15.21
C GLN A 15 -0.06 -7.98 -13.78
N TYR A 16 -0.92 -7.82 -12.78
CA TYR A 16 -0.59 -8.01 -11.36
C TYR A 16 -1.62 -8.87 -10.65
N THR A 17 -1.16 -9.65 -9.67
CA THR A 17 -2.03 -10.46 -8.82
C THR A 17 -2.56 -9.62 -7.67
N VAL A 18 -3.87 -9.39 -7.65
CA VAL A 18 -4.55 -8.72 -6.52
C VAL A 18 -4.87 -9.77 -5.45
N TYR A 19 -4.40 -9.55 -4.22
CA TYR A 19 -4.61 -10.48 -3.10
C TYR A 19 -5.27 -9.84 -1.87
N GLY A 20 -5.58 -8.55 -1.91
CA GLY A 20 -6.18 -7.85 -0.77
C GLY A 20 -6.66 -6.45 -1.11
N ARG A 21 -7.42 -5.86 -0.19
CA ARG A 21 -7.89 -4.46 -0.23
C ARG A 21 -7.73 -3.83 1.14
N VAL A 22 -7.42 -2.53 1.17
CA VAL A 22 -7.42 -1.75 2.40
C VAL A 22 -8.87 -1.50 2.80
N ILE A 23 -9.24 -1.92 4.01
CA ILE A 23 -10.61 -1.76 4.55
C ILE A 23 -10.74 -0.57 5.51
N ALA A 24 -9.62 -0.05 6.01
CA ALA A 24 -9.54 1.12 6.90
C ALA A 24 -8.13 1.75 6.80
N GLY A 25 -8.01 3.05 7.06
CA GLY A 25 -6.72 3.75 7.12
C GLY A 25 -6.13 4.17 5.77
N MET A 26 -6.94 4.29 4.71
CA MET A 26 -6.46 4.78 3.40
C MET A 26 -5.90 6.22 3.49
N GLU A 27 -6.40 7.04 4.40
CA GLU A 27 -5.89 8.38 4.68
C GLU A 27 -4.43 8.40 5.14
N HIS A 28 -3.92 7.29 5.71
CA HIS A 28 -2.50 7.16 6.06
C HIS A 28 -1.66 6.79 4.84
N VAL A 29 -2.21 5.96 3.96
CA VAL A 29 -1.57 5.59 2.69
C VAL A 29 -1.36 6.84 1.82
N ASP A 30 -2.37 7.73 1.76
CA ASP A 30 -2.29 8.98 0.98
C ASP A 30 -1.23 9.97 1.49
N ARG A 31 -0.82 9.83 2.76
CA ARG A 31 0.16 10.70 3.42
C ARG A 31 1.61 10.21 3.32
N ILE A 32 1.84 9.01 2.77
CA ILE A 32 3.19 8.46 2.59
C ILE A 32 4.04 9.39 1.72
N ALA A 33 5.30 9.60 2.12
CA ALA A 33 6.26 10.44 1.44
C ALA A 33 6.39 10.07 -0.05
N ARG A 34 6.19 11.06 -0.93
CA ARG A 34 6.20 10.88 -2.39
C ARG A 34 7.60 11.11 -2.98
N GLY A 35 7.95 10.34 -4.00
CA GLY A 35 9.20 10.47 -4.76
C GLY A 35 9.69 9.12 -5.30
N GLU A 36 10.63 9.14 -6.24
CA GLU A 36 11.23 7.94 -6.83
C GLU A 36 12.78 8.04 -6.84
N PRO A 37 13.45 7.79 -5.69
CA PRO A 37 12.93 7.58 -4.34
C PRO A 37 12.67 8.90 -3.58
N PRO A 38 11.83 8.91 -2.54
CA PRO A 38 11.72 10.06 -1.65
C PRO A 38 13.00 10.27 -0.84
N ALA A 39 13.34 11.52 -0.52
CA ALA A 39 14.54 11.86 0.27
C ALA A 39 14.51 11.28 1.69
N SER A 40 13.31 11.13 2.27
CA SER A 40 13.08 10.45 3.55
C SER A 40 11.87 9.53 3.42
N PRO A 41 12.07 8.23 3.09
CA PRO A 41 10.97 7.27 2.94
C PRO A 41 10.35 6.88 4.29
N ASP A 42 9.03 6.79 4.34
CA ASP A 42 8.32 6.18 5.46
C ASP A 42 8.60 4.68 5.55
N ARG A 43 8.41 4.12 6.75
CA ARG A 43 8.72 2.71 7.05
C ARG A 43 7.52 2.03 7.70
N MET A 44 7.29 0.76 7.32
CA MET A 44 6.40 -0.11 8.08
C MET A 44 7.11 -0.51 9.39
N ILE A 45 6.60 -0.01 10.53
CA ILE A 45 7.21 -0.23 11.84
C ILE A 45 6.88 -1.62 12.41
N SER A 46 5.65 -2.08 12.20
CA SER A 46 5.17 -3.40 12.60
C SER A 46 4.08 -3.87 11.64
N VAL A 47 4.04 -5.16 11.36
CA VAL A 47 3.00 -5.82 10.55
C VAL A 47 2.56 -7.06 11.30
N LYS A 48 1.25 -7.23 11.46
CA LYS A 48 0.66 -8.36 12.21
C LYS A 48 -0.55 -8.91 11.46
N VAL A 49 -0.73 -10.22 11.55
CA VAL A 49 -1.97 -10.87 11.10
C VAL A 49 -2.96 -10.81 12.25
N ALA A 50 -4.23 -10.49 11.97
CA ALA A 50 -5.25 -10.34 13.01
C ALA A 50 -5.51 -11.62 13.83
N ALA A 51 -5.09 -12.79 13.33
CA ALA A 51 -5.17 -14.04 14.06
C ALA A 51 -4.00 -14.26 15.05
N ASP A 52 -2.90 -13.51 14.90
CA ASP A 52 -1.69 -13.62 15.73
C ASP A 52 -1.66 -12.54 16.85
N VAL A 53 -2.78 -11.83 17.06
CA VAL A 53 -2.93 -10.77 18.09
C VAL A 53 -3.97 -11.12 19.13
#